data_AF-A0A3M0WD84-F1
#
_entry.id   AF-A0A3M0WD84-F1
#
_cell.length_a   1.000
_cell.length_b   1.000
_cell.length_c   1.000
_cell.angle_alpha   90.00
_cell.angle_beta   90.00
_cell.angle_gamma   90.00
#
_symmetry.space_group_name_H-M   'P 1'
#
loop_
_entity.id
_entity.type
_entity.pdbx_description
1 polymer ?
#
loop_
_entity_poly.entity_id
_entity_poly.type
_entity_poly.pdbx_seq_one_letter_code
_entity_poly.pdbx_strand_id
1 'polypeptide(L)'
;MIKKTALFTVIFSSVFSFSMAFTKSECENYVKKVEACINKEKSGDLNTKWRKCETRVVTKLIQEQENQGNCFSFEECKDLVIDEMKSCKKQRTELYNELLKSKNN
;
A
#
# COMPACT_ATOMS: atom_id res chain seq x y z
N MET A 1 -42.20 30.19 36.31
CA MET A 1 -41.82 29.70 34.97
C MET A 1 -40.34 29.99 34.74
N ILE A 2 -39.46 28.99 34.86
CA ILE A 2 -38.02 29.16 34.62
C ILE A 2 -37.64 28.24 33.46
N LYS A 3 -37.32 28.83 32.31
CA LYS A 3 -36.82 28.11 31.11
C LYS A 3 -35.41 27.60 31.42
N LYS A 4 -35.26 26.29 31.60
CA LYS A 4 -33.95 25.62 31.60
C LYS A 4 -33.59 25.32 30.15
N THR A 5 -32.88 26.24 29.50
CA THR A 5 -32.27 25.99 28.19
C THR A 5 -30.98 25.21 28.44
N ALA A 6 -31.02 23.90 28.21
CA ALA A 6 -29.83 23.06 28.24
C ALA A 6 -28.96 23.40 27.03
N LEU A 7 -27.76 23.96 27.27
CA LEU A 7 -26.71 24.04 26.26
C LEU A 7 -26.24 22.61 25.95
N PHE A 8 -26.62 22.10 24.78
CA PHE A 8 -25.98 20.94 24.18
C PHE A 8 -24.67 21.41 23.55
N THR A 9 -23.58 21.31 24.31
CA THR A 9 -22.23 21.46 23.76
C THR A 9 -21.93 20.22 22.92
N VAL A 10 -22.09 20.34 21.60
CA VAL A 10 -21.66 19.32 20.65
C VAL A 10 -20.14 19.36 20.61
N ILE A 11 -19.49 18.41 21.29
CA ILE A 11 -18.05 18.18 21.16
C ILE A 11 -17.87 17.56 19.78
N PHE A 12 -17.54 18.41 18.80
CA PHE A 12 -17.11 17.99 17.49
C PHE A 12 -15.72 17.37 17.66
N SER A 13 -15.67 16.09 18.04
CA SER A 13 -14.44 15.32 18.07
C SER A 13 -13.85 15.33 16.68
N SER A 14 -12.85 16.19 16.49
CA SER A 14 -11.98 16.21 15.32
C SER A 14 -11.38 14.81 15.19
N VAL A 15 -11.95 14.00 14.30
CA VAL A 15 -11.25 12.89 13.68
C VAL A 15 -10.04 13.51 12.99
N PHE A 16 -8.92 13.53 13.70
CA PHE A 16 -7.61 13.68 13.11
C PHE A 16 -7.45 12.48 12.19
N SER A 17 -7.89 12.63 10.95
CA SER A 17 -7.41 11.81 9.85
C SER A 17 -5.91 12.09 9.76
N PHE A 18 -5.12 11.29 10.48
CA PHE A 18 -3.71 11.11 10.15
C PHE A 18 -3.69 10.45 8.78
N SER A 19 -3.86 11.26 7.74
CA SER A 19 -3.38 10.90 6.41
C SER A 19 -1.88 10.77 6.56
N MET A 20 -1.40 9.55 6.84
CA MET A 20 0.00 9.18 6.71
C MET A 20 0.37 9.51 5.26
N ALA A 21 0.96 10.69 5.07
CA ALA A 21 1.55 11.06 3.80
C ALA A 21 2.70 10.09 3.58
N PHE A 22 2.44 9.11 2.72
CA PHE A 22 3.36 8.03 2.42
C PHE A 22 4.71 8.59 2.00
N THR A 23 5.77 8.07 2.61
CA THR A 23 7.12 8.56 2.35
C THR A 23 7.65 7.91 1.07
N LYS A 24 8.45 8.65 0.30
CA LYS A 24 9.17 8.11 -0.88
C LYS A 24 9.90 6.78 -0.60
N SER A 25 10.30 6.57 0.65
CA SER A 25 10.99 5.37 1.14
C SER A 25 10.17 4.09 1.04
N GLU A 26 8.87 4.14 1.30
CA GLU A 26 8.02 2.95 1.30
C GLU A 26 7.71 2.47 -0.12
N CYS A 27 7.61 3.42 -1.06
CA CYS A 27 7.49 3.10 -2.47
C CYS A 27 8.72 2.38 -3.02
N GLU A 28 9.92 2.87 -2.67
CA GLU A 28 11.17 2.21 -3.02
C GLU A 28 11.27 0.82 -2.38
N ASN A 29 10.76 0.65 -1.17
CA ASN A 29 10.68 -0.64 -0.49
C ASN A 29 9.75 -1.62 -1.24
N TYR A 30 8.55 -1.18 -1.62
CA TYR A 30 7.61 -1.97 -2.44
C TYR A 30 8.27 -2.45 -3.75
N VAL A 31 8.84 -1.52 -4.52
CA VAL A 31 9.47 -1.82 -5.82
C VAL A 31 10.63 -2.79 -5.66
N LYS A 32 11.50 -2.60 -4.67
CA LYS A 32 12.62 -3.52 -4.36
C LYS A 32 12.14 -4.92 -3.98
N LYS A 33 11.07 -5.03 -3.17
CA LYS A 33 10.48 -6.33 -2.80
C LYS A 33 9.93 -7.06 -4.04
N VAL A 34 9.30 -6.35 -4.98
CA VAL A 34 8.79 -6.92 -6.24
C VAL A 34 9.94 -7.39 -7.12
N GLU A 35 10.93 -6.54 -7.36
CA GLU A 35 12.13 -6.88 -8.14
C GLU A 35 12.85 -8.11 -7.59
N ALA A 36 13.12 -8.13 -6.29
CA ALA A 36 13.77 -9.25 -5.62
C ALA A 36 12.98 -10.56 -5.75
N CYS A 37 11.65 -10.49 -5.78
CA CYS A 37 10.81 -11.66 -6.04
C CYS A 37 10.94 -12.14 -7.49
N ILE A 38 10.88 -11.23 -8.46
CA ILE A 38 10.95 -11.55 -9.89
C ILE A 38 12.30 -12.23 -10.21
N ASN A 39 13.39 -11.71 -9.66
CA ASN A 39 14.74 -12.25 -9.85
C ASN A 39 14.91 -13.66 -9.26
N LYS A 40 14.09 -14.04 -8.27
CA LYS A 40 14.09 -15.39 -7.67
C LYS A 40 13.11 -16.35 -8.35
N GLU A 41 12.09 -15.85 -9.04
CA GLU A 41 11.08 -16.68 -9.68
C GLU A 41 11.63 -17.28 -10.98
N LYS A 42 11.80 -18.60 -10.98
CA LYS A 42 12.42 -19.33 -12.10
C LYS A 42 11.43 -19.64 -13.23
N SER A 43 10.13 -19.65 -12.94
CA SER A 43 9.11 -20.15 -13.88
C SER A 43 8.24 -19.03 -14.45
N GLY A 44 7.83 -19.18 -15.71
CA GLY A 44 6.91 -18.28 -16.41
C GLY A 44 7.59 -17.13 -17.17
N ASP A 45 6.82 -16.47 -18.02
CA ASP A 45 7.21 -15.24 -18.69
C ASP A 45 7.15 -14.03 -17.72
N LEU A 46 7.57 -12.85 -18.18
CA LEU A 46 7.65 -11.68 -17.31
C LEU A 46 6.29 -11.30 -16.72
N ASN A 47 5.19 -11.40 -17.48
CA ASN A 47 3.85 -11.07 -16.98
C ASN A 47 3.40 -12.03 -15.89
N THR A 48 3.65 -13.32 -16.10
CA THR A 48 3.34 -14.35 -15.10
C THR A 48 4.15 -14.13 -13.82
N LYS A 49 5.46 -13.88 -13.94
CA LYS A 49 6.33 -13.57 -12.79
C LYS A 49 5.86 -12.30 -12.08
N TRP A 50 5.57 -11.25 -12.83
CA TRP A 50 5.13 -9.97 -12.32
C TRP A 50 3.87 -10.12 -11.47
N ARG A 51 2.78 -10.68 -12.02
CA ARG A 51 1.50 -10.83 -11.31
C ARG A 51 1.66 -11.66 -10.03
N LYS A 52 2.43 -12.76 -10.10
CA LYS A 52 2.71 -13.63 -8.96
C LYS A 52 3.48 -12.90 -7.87
N CYS A 53 4.51 -12.15 -8.24
CA CYS A 53 5.33 -11.42 -7.30
C CYS A 53 4.63 -10.20 -6.70
N GLU A 54 3.91 -9.42 -7.50
CA GLU A 54 3.10 -8.31 -7.05
C GLU A 54 2.06 -8.79 -6.01
N THR A 55 1.30 -9.85 -6.31
CA THR A 55 0.33 -10.43 -5.37
C THR A 55 0.99 -10.83 -4.04
N ARG A 56 2.15 -11.51 -4.10
CA ARG A 56 2.87 -11.96 -2.90
C ARG A 56 3.39 -10.79 -2.06
N VAL A 57 3.95 -9.77 -2.70
CA VAL A 57 4.48 -8.59 -2.00
C VAL A 57 3.34 -7.81 -1.35
N VAL A 58 2.24 -7.58 -2.08
CA VAL A 58 1.06 -6.90 -1.53
C VAL A 58 0.49 -7.64 -0.33
N THR A 59 0.33 -8.96 -0.42
CA THR A 59 -0.16 -9.77 0.71
C THR A 59 0.75 -9.62 1.94
N LYS A 60 2.07 -9.58 1.75
CA LYS A 60 3.02 -9.36 2.86
C LYS A 60 2.92 -7.96 3.44
N LEU A 61 2.77 -6.94 2.61
CA LEU A 61 2.60 -5.57 3.09
C LEU A 61 1.32 -5.44 3.91
N ILE A 62 0.22 -6.06 3.49
CA ILE A 62 -1.03 -6.10 4.26
C ILE A 62 -0.79 -6.71 5.64
N GLN A 63 -0.12 -7.87 5.69
CA GLN A 63 0.24 -8.51 6.97
C GLN A 63 1.19 -7.66 7.82
N GLU A 64 2.13 -6.94 7.20
CA GLU A 64 3.01 -6.00 7.91
C GLU A 64 2.20 -4.86 8.55
N GLN A 65 1.22 -4.30 7.84
CA GLN A 65 0.31 -3.27 8.37
C GLN A 65 -0.58 -3.80 9.51
N GLU A 66 -1.12 -5.02 9.38
CA GLU A 66 -1.87 -5.70 10.44
C GLU A 66 -1.02 -5.88 11.70
N ASN A 67 0.21 -6.39 11.54
CA ASN A 67 1.12 -6.66 12.66
C ASN A 67 1.60 -5.38 13.36
N GLN A 68 1.66 -4.26 12.64
CA GLN A 68 2.02 -2.94 13.20
C GLN A 68 0.83 -2.26 13.92
N GLY A 69 -0.39 -2.78 13.78
CA GLY A 69 -1.59 -2.18 14.33
C GLY A 69 -2.03 -0.90 13.60
N ASN A 70 -1.62 -0.73 12.34
CA ASN A 70 -1.97 0.43 11.53
C ASN A 70 -3.41 0.37 10.99
N CYS A 71 -4.06 -0.78 11.13
CA CYS A 71 -5.40 -1.07 10.62
C CYS A 71 -6.05 -2.18 11.46
N PHE A 72 -7.39 -2.20 11.50
CA PHE A 72 -8.16 -3.08 12.41
C PHE A 72 -8.82 -4.26 11.69
N SER A 73 -8.75 -4.30 10.36
CA SER A 73 -9.25 -5.41 9.55
C SER A 73 -8.41 -5.59 8.28
N PHE A 74 -8.38 -6.81 7.75
CA PHE A 74 -7.69 -7.13 6.50
C PHE A 74 -8.10 -6.20 5.34
N GLU A 75 -9.39 -5.85 5.22
CA GLU A 75 -9.85 -4.97 4.14
C GLU A 75 -9.35 -3.53 4.33
N GLU A 76 -9.32 -2.99 5.56
CA GLU A 76 -8.69 -1.67 5.81
C GLU A 76 -7.20 -1.70 5.47
N CYS A 77 -6.49 -2.74 5.89
CA CYS A 77 -5.06 -2.89 5.62
C CYS A 77 -4.77 -3.02 4.11
N LYS A 78 -5.66 -3.72 3.40
CA LYS A 78 -5.60 -3.85 1.94
C LYS A 78 -5.84 -2.52 1.25
N ASP A 79 -6.81 -1.74 1.68
CA ASP A 79 -7.09 -0.42 1.09
C ASP A 79 -5.90 0.53 1.30
N LEU A 80 -5.30 0.54 2.50
CA LEU A 80 -4.09 1.30 2.79
C LEU A 80 -2.93 0.94 1.85
N VAL A 81 -2.65 -0.37 1.70
CA VAL A 81 -1.58 -0.85 0.82
C VAL A 81 -1.88 -0.58 -0.66
N ILE A 82 -3.14 -0.71 -1.09
CA ILE A 82 -3.52 -0.40 -2.48
C ILE A 82 -3.36 1.09 -2.78
N ASP A 83 -3.74 1.96 -1.86
CA ASP A 83 -3.58 3.41 -2.03
C ASP A 83 -2.10 3.81 -2.04
N GLU A 84 -1.27 3.18 -1.20
CA GLU A 84 0.18 3.27 -1.27
C GLU A 84 0.69 2.86 -2.67
N MET A 85 0.28 1.69 -3.18
CA MET A 85 0.70 1.22 -4.49
C MET A 85 0.28 2.15 -5.64
N LYS A 86 -0.89 2.80 -5.53
CA LYS A 86 -1.34 3.78 -6.53
C LYS A 86 -0.38 4.97 -6.59
N SER A 87 0.13 5.42 -5.44
CA SER A 87 1.14 6.49 -5.36
C SER A 87 2.47 6.08 -6.04
N CYS A 88 2.75 4.77 -6.07
CA CYS A 88 3.93 4.16 -6.70
C CYS A 88 3.83 3.86 -8.18
N LYS A 89 2.77 4.30 -8.86
CA LYS A 89 2.51 3.95 -10.27
C LYS A 89 3.72 4.20 -11.18
N LYS A 90 4.44 5.30 -10.98
CA LYS A 90 5.58 5.69 -11.83
C LYS A 90 6.74 4.70 -11.70
N GLN A 91 7.27 4.50 -10.48
CA GLN A 91 8.41 3.62 -10.21
C GLN A 91 8.09 2.16 -10.54
N ARG A 92 6.85 1.74 -10.26
CA ARG A 92 6.35 0.41 -10.65
C ARG A 92 6.38 0.21 -12.17
N THR A 93 5.98 1.23 -12.93
CA THR A 93 6.02 1.19 -14.41
C THR A 93 7.45 1.22 -14.93
N GLU A 94 8.32 2.02 -14.34
CA GLU A 94 9.74 2.09 -14.68
C GLU A 94 10.43 0.73 -14.50
N LEU A 95 10.25 0.09 -13.35
CA LEU A 95 10.78 -1.25 -13.09
C LEU A 95 10.28 -2.27 -14.13
N TYR A 96 8.97 -2.28 -14.42
CA TYR A 96 8.41 -3.22 -15.40
C TYR A 96 9.05 -3.03 -16.78
N ASN A 97 9.22 -1.77 -17.22
CA ASN A 97 9.84 -1.45 -18.50
C ASN A 97 11.33 -1.82 -18.56
N GLU A 98 12.07 -1.64 -17.47
CA GLU A 98 13.47 -2.07 -17.37
C GLU A 98 13.61 -3.58 -17.50
N LEU A 99 12.77 -4.33 -16.79
CA LEU A 99 12.73 -5.79 -16.87
C LEU A 99 12.29 -6.30 -18.25
N LEU A 100 11.42 -5.56 -18.94
CA LEU A 100 11.02 -5.90 -20.31
C LEU A 100 12.19 -5.69 -21.29
N LYS A 101 12.94 -4.60 -21.14
CA LYS A 101 14.13 -4.30 -21.97
C LYS A 101 15.24 -5.33 -21.76
N SER A 102 15.52 -5.72 -20.50
CA SER A 102 16.57 -6.70 -20.19
C SER A 102 16.29 -8.10 -20.71
N LYS A 103 15.03 -8.43 -21.02
CA LYS A 103 14.65 -9.70 -21.65
C LYS A 103 14.85 -9.75 -23.16
N ASN A 104 14.94 -8.59 -23.81
CA ASN A 104 14.99 -8.46 -25.27
C ASN A 104 16.40 -8.13 -25.81
N ASN A 105 17.38 -7.99 -24.91
CA ASN A 105 18.82 -7.87 -25.20
C ASN A 105 19.52 -9.16 -24.77
#